data_AF-A0A9X3NN97-F1
#
_entry.id   AF-A0A9X3NN97-F1
#
_cell.length_a   1.000
_cell.length_b   1.000
_cell.length_c   1.000
_cell.angle_alpha   90.00
_cell.angle_beta   90.00
_cell.angle_gamma   90.00
#
_symmetry.space_group_name_H-M   'P 1'
#
loop_
_entity.id
_entity.type
_entity.pdbx_description
1 polymer ?
#
loop_
_entity_poly.entity_id
_entity_poly.type
_entity_poly.pdbx_seq_one_letter_code
_entity_poly.pdbx_strand_id
1 'polypeptide(L)'
;MSRDDTSGPRPDPGLLWAEATGLSRAEGAGLPRAGGTGSLRADDAGSPGAAGPADPAPESESESGSESAAPYAMSPQTRAAARAAYAMRVDPAVLAGVSADSVETPATGIRAAALLADGPRYVTFHAPGMTIGLEITPRAEHCDVVGRVSPPGPTSVRVRHPRSTTSHTVDAYGTFIARAVPRGPVSLLLDRPEDAPIATEWLSV
;
A
#
# COMPACT_ATOMS: atom_id res chain seq x y z
N MET A 1 9.44 -58.43 -12.62
CA MET A 1 9.75 -57.10 -13.19
C MET A 1 9.19 -56.06 -12.24
N SER A 2 10.00 -55.64 -11.26
CA SER A 2 9.68 -54.52 -10.35
C SER A 2 9.88 -53.21 -11.08
N ARG A 3 8.97 -52.26 -10.89
CA ARG A 3 9.20 -50.84 -11.21
C ARG A 3 9.27 -50.09 -9.89
N ASP A 4 10.37 -49.37 -9.76
CA ASP A 4 10.75 -48.57 -8.60
C ASP A 4 9.71 -47.50 -8.26
N ASP A 5 9.36 -47.47 -6.98
CA ASP A 5 8.74 -46.36 -6.28
C ASP A 5 9.86 -45.38 -5.91
N THR A 6 9.87 -44.20 -6.51
CA THR A 6 10.79 -43.10 -6.15
C THR A 6 9.99 -41.93 -5.61
N SER A 7 9.25 -42.14 -4.52
CA SER A 7 8.83 -41.05 -3.64
C SER A 7 10.03 -40.52 -2.85
N GLY A 8 10.82 -39.64 -3.48
CA GLY A 8 11.72 -38.76 -2.73
C GLY A 8 10.91 -37.77 -1.87
N PRO A 9 11.41 -37.35 -0.71
CA PRO A 9 10.70 -36.42 0.16
C PRO A 9 10.46 -35.08 -0.58
N ARG A 10 9.20 -34.63 -0.61
CA ARG A 10 8.86 -33.27 -1.05
C ARG A 10 9.58 -32.27 -0.13
N PRO A 11 10.34 -31.31 -0.67
CA PRO A 11 10.97 -30.29 0.15
C PRO A 11 9.89 -29.45 0.85
N ASP A 12 10.14 -29.15 2.12
CA ASP A 12 9.27 -28.30 2.93
C ASP A 12 9.29 -26.87 2.35
N PRO A 13 8.15 -26.31 1.90
CA PRO A 13 8.08 -24.92 1.44
C PRO A 13 8.45 -23.91 2.55
N GLY A 14 8.51 -24.37 3.81
CA GLY A 14 8.99 -23.64 4.98
C GLY A 14 10.50 -23.46 5.10
N LEU A 15 11.36 -24.12 4.32
CA LEU A 15 12.81 -23.84 4.37
C LEU A 15 13.26 -22.82 3.30
N LEU A 16 12.52 -22.75 2.19
CA LEU A 16 12.89 -21.94 1.03
C LEU A 16 12.69 -20.42 1.26
N TRP A 17 11.90 -20.00 2.27
CA TRP A 17 11.65 -18.58 2.57
C TRP A 17 12.68 -17.94 3.53
N ALA A 18 13.30 -18.73 4.40
CA ALA A 18 14.26 -18.23 5.39
C ALA A 18 15.57 -17.79 4.73
N GLU A 19 15.99 -18.46 3.65
CA GLU A 19 17.22 -18.15 2.93
C GLU A 19 17.09 -16.93 1.99
N ALA A 20 15.87 -16.61 1.54
CA ALA A 20 15.62 -15.48 0.64
C ALA A 20 15.51 -14.11 1.35
N THR A 21 15.25 -14.11 2.67
CA THR A 21 14.88 -12.89 3.42
C THR A 21 15.94 -12.40 4.42
N GLY A 22 17.05 -13.13 4.61
CA GLY A 22 18.15 -12.69 5.49
C GLY A 22 17.73 -12.38 6.94
N LEU A 23 16.58 -12.87 7.39
CA LEU A 23 16.02 -12.57 8.71
C LEU A 23 16.67 -13.46 9.78
N SER A 24 17.81 -12.99 10.29
CA SER A 24 18.34 -13.43 11.57
C SER A 24 17.68 -12.64 12.70
N ARG A 25 17.27 -13.37 13.74
CA ARG A 25 16.54 -12.94 14.95
C ARG A 25 17.25 -11.82 15.70
N ALA A 26 16.55 -10.73 16.03
CA ALA A 26 17.00 -9.77 17.05
C ALA A 26 15.82 -9.19 17.87
N GLU A 27 15.91 -9.36 19.18
CA GLU A 27 15.03 -8.84 20.24
C GLU A 27 15.39 -7.38 20.62
N GLY A 28 14.44 -6.64 21.22
CA GLY A 28 14.77 -5.72 22.33
C GLY A 28 14.39 -4.23 22.24
N ALA A 29 13.13 -3.93 22.59
CA ALA A 29 12.60 -2.87 23.48
C ALA A 29 13.25 -1.46 23.63
N GLY A 30 12.40 -0.41 23.60
CA GLY A 30 12.56 0.78 24.48
C GLY A 30 12.08 2.15 23.96
N LEU A 31 10.92 2.62 24.43
CA LEU A 31 10.43 4.03 24.48
C LEU A 31 9.90 4.26 25.92
N PRO A 32 9.73 5.51 26.50
CA PRO A 32 8.93 6.61 25.90
C PRO A 32 9.11 8.09 26.42
N ARG A 33 8.19 8.96 25.93
CA ARG A 33 7.61 10.25 26.47
C ARG A 33 8.44 11.56 26.39
N ALA A 34 7.89 12.79 26.45
CA ALA A 34 6.61 13.49 26.19
C ALA A 34 6.74 14.97 26.68
N GLY A 35 5.97 15.92 26.14
CA GLY A 35 5.76 17.29 26.68
C GLY A 35 6.27 18.40 25.75
N GLY A 36 5.68 19.59 25.63
CA GLY A 36 4.57 20.27 26.30
C GLY A 36 4.50 21.73 25.77
N THR A 37 3.33 22.34 25.96
CA THR A 37 2.78 23.64 25.51
C THR A 37 3.57 24.93 25.80
N GLY A 38 3.26 26.01 25.04
CA GLY A 38 3.44 27.40 25.49
C GLY A 38 3.02 28.47 24.47
N SER A 39 1.95 29.21 24.76
CA SER A 39 1.43 30.39 24.05
C SER A 39 1.73 31.66 24.85
N LEU A 40 1.93 32.82 24.22
CA LEU A 40 1.77 34.14 24.86
C LEU A 40 1.53 35.28 23.84
N ARG A 41 0.62 36.18 24.25
CA ARG A 41 0.09 37.41 23.63
C ARG A 41 1.10 38.57 23.58
N ALA A 42 0.80 39.62 22.80
CA ALA A 42 0.49 40.97 23.31
C ALA A 42 0.05 41.95 22.20
N ASP A 43 -0.91 42.80 22.56
CA ASP A 43 -1.50 43.94 21.85
C ASP A 43 -0.52 45.12 21.66
N ASP A 44 -0.77 46.02 20.70
CA ASP A 44 -0.79 47.48 20.96
C ASP A 44 -1.50 48.30 19.87
N ALA A 45 -2.05 49.44 20.29
CA ALA A 45 -3.05 50.28 19.65
C ALA A 45 -2.47 51.47 18.84
N GLY A 46 -3.32 52.13 18.03
CA GLY A 46 -3.13 53.54 17.65
C GLY A 46 -3.67 53.98 16.28
N SER A 47 -4.86 54.59 16.26
CA SER A 47 -5.35 55.55 15.24
C SER A 47 -5.26 56.98 15.83
N PRO A 48 -5.16 58.09 15.07
CA PRO A 48 -6.22 58.65 14.18
C PRO A 48 -5.63 59.38 12.93
N GLY A 49 -6.33 60.00 11.96
CA GLY A 49 -7.70 60.36 11.63
C GLY A 49 -7.64 61.56 10.64
N ALA A 50 -8.56 61.68 9.67
CA ALA A 50 -9.11 62.94 9.09
C ALA A 50 -9.82 62.70 7.74
N ALA A 51 -10.95 63.37 7.57
CA ALA A 51 -11.88 63.29 6.45
C ALA A 51 -11.72 64.45 5.44
N GLY A 52 -12.09 64.22 4.17
CA GLY A 52 -12.30 65.23 3.13
C GLY A 52 -12.60 64.60 1.75
N PRO A 53 -13.35 65.25 0.83
CA PRO A 53 -14.57 64.65 0.26
C PRO A 53 -14.57 64.33 -1.26
N ALA A 54 -15.58 63.52 -1.65
CA ALA A 54 -16.40 63.50 -2.89
C ALA A 54 -15.81 63.14 -4.28
N ASP A 55 -16.15 61.90 -4.71
CA ASP A 55 -16.64 61.34 -6.01
C ASP A 55 -16.32 62.04 -7.37
N PRO A 56 -15.99 61.29 -8.46
CA PRO A 56 -17.07 60.62 -9.22
C PRO A 56 -16.74 59.23 -9.82
N ALA A 57 -17.75 58.35 -9.75
CA ALA A 57 -18.17 57.30 -10.70
C ALA A 57 -17.18 56.16 -11.07
N PRO A 58 -17.55 54.88 -10.87
CA PRO A 58 -16.81 53.77 -11.46
C PRO A 58 -17.14 53.68 -12.95
N GLU A 59 -16.18 54.05 -13.80
CA GLU A 59 -16.14 53.60 -15.19
C GLU A 59 -16.21 52.07 -15.18
N SER A 60 -17.25 51.55 -15.83
CA SER A 60 -17.47 50.13 -16.00
C SER A 60 -16.47 49.58 -17.01
N GLU A 61 -15.21 49.50 -16.62
CA GLU A 61 -14.24 48.65 -17.31
C GLU A 61 -14.57 47.24 -16.89
N SER A 62 -15.34 46.57 -17.74
CA SER A 62 -15.57 45.14 -17.64
C SER A 62 -14.19 44.47 -17.59
N GLU A 63 -13.82 44.02 -16.39
CA GLU A 63 -12.82 42.98 -16.18
C GLU A 63 -13.24 41.76 -17.00
N SER A 64 -12.88 41.74 -18.28
CA SER A 64 -12.51 40.50 -18.95
C SER A 64 -11.04 40.26 -18.65
N GLY A 65 -10.71 40.21 -17.36
CA GLY A 65 -9.73 39.27 -16.89
C GLY A 65 -10.31 37.91 -17.18
N SER A 66 -10.05 37.40 -18.39
CA SER A 66 -10.02 35.96 -18.59
C SER A 66 -9.00 35.45 -17.59
N GLU A 67 -9.49 35.09 -16.41
CA GLU A 67 -8.75 34.40 -15.38
C GLU A 67 -8.20 33.18 -16.08
N SER A 68 -6.93 33.28 -16.44
CA SER A 68 -6.17 32.24 -17.10
C SER A 68 -6.34 31.02 -16.23
N ALA A 69 -7.27 30.14 -16.64
CA ALA A 69 -7.57 28.91 -15.93
C ALA A 69 -6.23 28.26 -15.68
N ALA A 70 -5.82 28.21 -14.41
CA ALA A 70 -4.47 27.84 -14.04
C ALA A 70 -4.06 26.61 -14.86
N PRO A 71 -2.88 26.58 -15.48
CA PRO A 71 -2.47 25.53 -16.43
C PRO A 71 -2.43 24.11 -15.83
N TYR A 72 -2.85 23.95 -14.57
CA TYR A 72 -2.96 22.71 -13.81
C TYR A 72 -4.36 22.48 -13.19
N ALA A 73 -5.42 23.07 -13.74
CA ALA A 73 -6.78 22.73 -13.31
C ALA A 73 -7.06 21.25 -13.60
N MET A 74 -7.05 20.42 -12.55
CA MET A 74 -7.29 18.99 -12.68
C MET A 74 -8.69 18.71 -13.24
N SER A 75 -8.78 17.78 -14.19
CA SER A 75 -10.07 17.38 -14.76
C SER A 75 -11.03 16.87 -13.68
N PRO A 76 -12.37 17.03 -13.84
CA PRO A 76 -13.35 16.43 -12.94
C PRO A 76 -13.15 14.93 -12.73
N GLN A 77 -12.72 14.23 -13.79
CA GLN A 77 -12.43 12.80 -13.78
C GLN A 77 -11.22 12.48 -12.90
N THR A 78 -10.13 13.24 -13.01
CA THR A 78 -8.94 13.11 -12.15
C THR A 78 -9.30 13.34 -10.68
N ARG A 79 -10.12 14.36 -10.39
CA ARG A 79 -10.56 14.67 -9.04
C ARG A 79 -11.51 13.61 -8.47
N ALA A 80 -12.40 13.04 -9.29
CA ALA A 80 -13.27 11.93 -8.91
C ALA A 80 -12.44 10.67 -8.63
N ALA A 81 -11.45 10.35 -9.48
CA ALA A 81 -10.52 9.24 -9.26
C ALA A 81 -9.71 9.42 -7.97
N ALA A 82 -9.20 10.63 -7.70
CA ALA A 82 -8.48 10.95 -6.47
C ALA A 82 -9.37 10.77 -5.22
N ARG A 83 -10.63 11.22 -5.26
CA ARG A 83 -11.59 11.01 -4.17
C ARG A 83 -11.94 9.54 -3.97
N ALA A 84 -12.14 8.79 -5.05
CA ALA A 84 -12.39 7.36 -5.00
C ALA A 84 -11.20 6.61 -4.39
N ALA A 85 -9.98 6.93 -4.82
CA ALA A 85 -8.76 6.37 -4.23
C ALA A 85 -8.63 6.69 -2.74
N TYR A 86 -8.89 7.95 -2.35
CA TYR A 86 -8.87 8.38 -0.95
C TYR A 86 -9.93 7.66 -0.10
N ALA A 87 -11.15 7.45 -0.64
CA ALA A 87 -12.23 6.77 0.06
C ALA A 87 -11.94 5.29 0.36
N MET A 88 -11.02 4.66 -0.38
CA MET A 88 -10.60 3.29 -0.07
C MET A 88 -9.55 3.22 1.06
N ARG A 89 -9.03 4.35 1.54
CA ARG A 89 -8.14 4.37 2.70
C ARG A 89 -8.92 3.88 3.93
N VAL A 90 -8.36 2.90 4.62
CA VAL A 90 -8.87 2.48 5.92
C VAL A 90 -8.02 3.17 6.97
N ASP A 91 -8.63 4.03 7.79
CA ASP A 91 -8.01 4.61 8.98
C ASP A 91 -8.44 3.73 10.17
N PRO A 92 -7.54 3.20 11.01
CA PRO A 92 -6.12 3.52 11.18
C PRO A 92 -5.16 2.50 10.55
N ALA A 93 -5.36 2.09 9.29
CA ALA A 93 -4.52 1.05 8.72
C ALA A 93 -3.03 1.45 8.68
N VAL A 94 -2.18 0.54 9.16
CA VAL A 94 -0.73 0.67 9.06
C VAL A 94 -0.30 0.25 7.66
N LEU A 95 0.55 1.06 7.03
CA LEU A 95 1.04 0.78 5.68
C LEU A 95 2.26 -0.16 5.73
N ALA A 96 2.17 -1.29 5.04
CA ALA A 96 3.30 -2.17 4.74
C ALA A 96 3.90 -1.75 3.39
N GLY A 97 5.19 -1.41 3.39
CA GLY A 97 5.94 -1.05 2.18
C GLY A 97 6.63 -2.24 1.55
N VAL A 98 6.92 -2.18 0.25
CA VAL A 98 7.72 -3.22 -0.43
C VAL A 98 9.15 -3.17 0.09
N SER A 99 9.65 -4.32 0.56
CA SER A 99 11.04 -4.51 0.98
C SER A 99 11.86 -5.34 0.00
N ALA A 100 11.22 -6.17 -0.82
CA ALA A 100 11.86 -6.91 -1.91
C ALA A 100 10.87 -7.23 -3.02
N ASP A 101 11.32 -7.16 -4.27
CA ASP A 101 10.55 -7.51 -5.46
C ASP A 101 11.44 -8.22 -6.47
N SER A 102 11.03 -9.42 -6.90
CA SER A 102 11.80 -10.22 -7.84
C SER A 102 11.90 -9.59 -9.24
N VAL A 103 11.01 -8.66 -9.59
CA VAL A 103 11.10 -7.91 -10.85
C VAL A 103 12.25 -6.90 -10.82
N GLU A 104 12.48 -6.25 -9.68
CA GLU A 104 13.53 -5.24 -9.52
C GLU A 104 14.89 -5.89 -9.22
N THR A 105 14.89 -6.89 -8.35
CA THR A 105 16.10 -7.61 -7.94
C THR A 105 15.86 -9.11 -8.12
N PRO A 106 16.13 -9.67 -9.33
CA PRO A 106 15.99 -11.10 -9.56
C PRO A 106 16.99 -11.87 -8.69
N ALA A 107 16.51 -12.89 -7.97
CA ALA A 107 17.36 -13.70 -7.11
C ALA A 107 18.41 -14.47 -7.91
N THR A 108 19.68 -14.34 -7.52
CA THR A 108 20.77 -15.16 -8.07
C THR A 108 20.66 -16.58 -7.52
N GLY A 109 20.05 -17.47 -8.29
CA GLY A 109 20.08 -18.91 -8.02
C GLY A 109 18.78 -19.53 -7.50
N ILE A 110 17.65 -19.32 -8.18
CA ILE A 110 16.59 -20.34 -8.36
C ILE A 110 16.12 -20.24 -9.83
N ARG A 111 16.99 -20.71 -10.73
CA ARG A 111 16.81 -20.94 -12.19
C ARG A 111 15.75 -20.09 -12.93
N ALA A 112 16.19 -18.99 -13.54
CA ALA A 112 15.85 -18.45 -14.88
C ALA A 112 14.40 -18.44 -15.45
N ALA A 113 13.39 -18.99 -14.78
CA ALA A 113 11.99 -18.97 -15.21
C ALA A 113 11.31 -17.64 -14.83
N ALA A 114 11.78 -16.98 -13.77
CA ALA A 114 11.42 -15.59 -13.44
C ALA A 114 12.00 -14.55 -14.42
N LEU A 115 12.85 -14.97 -15.38
CA LEU A 115 13.35 -14.14 -16.48
C LEU A 115 12.46 -14.22 -17.74
N LEU A 116 11.39 -15.03 -17.73
CA LEU A 116 10.32 -14.94 -18.70
C LEU A 116 9.24 -14.01 -18.14
N ALA A 117 8.68 -13.15 -18.99
CA ALA A 117 7.59 -12.24 -18.63
C ALA A 117 6.35 -12.94 -18.01
N ASP A 118 6.29 -14.27 -18.09
CA ASP A 118 5.18 -15.12 -17.65
C ASP A 118 5.49 -15.98 -16.39
N GLY A 119 6.65 -15.81 -15.76
CA GLY A 119 7.01 -16.51 -14.51
C GLY A 119 6.34 -15.94 -13.26
N PRO A 120 6.31 -16.68 -12.12
CA PRO A 120 5.80 -16.12 -10.86
C PRO A 120 6.66 -14.93 -10.40
N ARG A 121 6.00 -13.86 -9.95
CA ARG A 121 6.63 -12.71 -9.29
C ARG A 121 6.54 -12.88 -7.77
N TYR A 122 7.64 -12.63 -7.09
CA TYR A 122 7.71 -12.67 -5.64
C TYR A 122 7.87 -11.27 -5.08
N VAL A 123 7.02 -10.88 -4.14
CA VAL A 123 7.07 -9.57 -3.48
C VAL A 123 7.01 -9.76 -1.97
N THR A 124 7.89 -9.09 -1.25
CA THR A 124 7.89 -9.05 0.21
C THR A 124 7.54 -7.65 0.67
N PHE A 125 6.58 -7.56 1.58
CA PHE A 125 6.23 -6.33 2.28
C PHE A 125 6.65 -6.42 3.74
N HIS A 126 6.98 -5.27 4.30
CA HIS A 126 7.30 -5.13 5.71
C HIS A 126 6.44 -4.05 6.37
N ALA A 127 5.88 -4.39 7.52
CA ALA A 127 5.23 -3.49 8.47
C ALA A 127 5.82 -3.73 9.88
N PRO A 128 5.64 -2.81 10.83
CA PRO A 128 6.07 -3.03 12.21
C PRO A 128 5.54 -4.36 12.78
N GLY A 129 6.47 -5.29 13.07
CA GLY A 129 6.14 -6.60 13.65
C GLY A 129 5.51 -7.61 12.69
N MET A 130 5.48 -7.34 11.37
CA MET A 130 4.86 -8.24 10.40
C MET A 130 5.54 -8.19 9.02
N THR A 131 5.79 -9.36 8.45
CA THR A 131 6.26 -9.55 7.08
C THR A 131 5.18 -10.28 6.27
N ILE A 132 4.96 -9.83 5.04
CA ILE A 132 3.98 -10.42 4.11
C ILE A 132 4.72 -10.81 2.84
N GLY A 133 4.78 -12.09 2.54
CA GLY A 133 5.34 -12.60 1.29
C GLY A 133 4.22 -12.96 0.32
N LEU A 134 4.33 -12.52 -0.93
CA LEU A 134 3.41 -12.83 -2.02
C LEU A 134 4.14 -13.58 -3.14
N GLU A 135 3.49 -14.62 -3.64
CA GLU A 135 3.77 -15.24 -4.92
C GLU A 135 2.59 -14.91 -5.86
N ILE A 136 2.89 -14.24 -6.96
CA ILE A 136 1.91 -13.80 -7.95
C ILE A 136 2.18 -14.58 -9.23
N THR A 137 1.26 -15.47 -9.58
CA THR A 137 1.35 -16.26 -10.81
C THR A 137 0.46 -15.61 -11.87
N PRO A 138 1.05 -15.03 -12.94
CA PRO A 138 0.27 -14.41 -14.00
C PRO A 138 -0.51 -15.45 -14.81
N ARG A 139 -1.72 -15.06 -15.23
CA ARG A 139 -2.55 -15.72 -16.26
C ARG A 139 -2.88 -14.67 -17.32
N ALA A 140 -3.54 -15.06 -18.40
CA ALA A 140 -3.85 -14.15 -19.51
C ALA A 140 -4.55 -12.85 -19.05
N GLU A 141 -5.67 -12.98 -18.31
CA GLU A 141 -6.54 -11.86 -17.91
C GLU A 141 -6.58 -11.61 -16.39
N HIS A 142 -5.92 -12.45 -15.60
CA HIS A 142 -5.93 -12.42 -14.15
C HIS A 142 -4.62 -12.95 -13.58
N CYS A 143 -4.48 -12.96 -12.27
CA CYS A 143 -3.41 -13.68 -11.58
C CYS A 143 -3.97 -14.52 -10.43
N ASP A 144 -3.24 -15.56 -10.08
CA ASP A 144 -3.41 -16.26 -8.81
C ASP A 144 -2.39 -15.69 -7.82
N VAL A 145 -2.84 -15.29 -6.64
CA VAL A 145 -2.01 -14.76 -5.57
C VAL A 145 -2.02 -15.74 -4.40
N VAL A 146 -0.83 -16.22 -4.04
CA VAL A 146 -0.61 -16.95 -2.80
C VAL A 146 0.14 -16.03 -1.86
N GLY A 147 -0.35 -15.88 -0.64
CA GLY A 147 0.31 -15.02 0.35
C GLY A 147 0.55 -15.74 1.66
N ARG A 148 1.64 -15.33 2.33
CA ARG A 148 2.00 -15.77 3.67
C ARG A 148 2.31 -14.57 4.55
N VAL A 149 1.79 -14.59 5.76
CA VAL A 149 2.00 -13.59 6.80
C VAL A 149 2.80 -14.19 7.94
N SER A 150 3.81 -13.47 8.41
CA SER A 150 4.64 -13.85 9.54
C SER A 150 4.82 -12.67 10.51
N PRO A 151 4.57 -12.85 11.82
CA PRO A 151 3.98 -14.04 12.44
C PRO A 151 2.51 -14.26 11.99
N PRO A 152 1.97 -15.49 12.09
CA PRO A 152 0.54 -15.73 11.91
C PRO A 152 -0.27 -14.90 12.91
N GLY A 153 -1.44 -14.41 12.51
CA GLY A 153 -2.25 -13.54 13.36
C GLY A 153 -3.47 -12.93 12.66
N PRO A 154 -3.35 -12.44 11.42
CA PRO A 154 -4.52 -12.02 10.66
C PRO A 154 -5.46 -13.19 10.43
N THR A 155 -6.76 -12.90 10.44
CA THR A 155 -7.82 -13.91 10.25
C THR A 155 -8.44 -13.84 8.86
N SER A 156 -8.40 -12.66 8.24
CA SER A 156 -8.85 -12.44 6.87
C SER A 156 -7.95 -11.45 6.14
N VAL A 157 -7.94 -11.59 4.82
CA VAL A 157 -7.34 -10.64 3.91
C VAL A 157 -8.37 -10.19 2.89
N ARG A 158 -8.47 -8.88 2.69
CA ARG A 158 -9.18 -8.29 1.57
C ARG A 158 -8.20 -7.94 0.46
N VAL A 159 -8.39 -8.54 -0.70
CA VAL A 159 -7.68 -8.15 -1.93
C VAL A 159 -8.45 -7.01 -2.56
N ARG A 160 -7.85 -5.82 -2.54
CA ARG A 160 -8.41 -4.57 -3.07
C ARG A 160 -7.86 -4.34 -4.47
N HIS A 161 -8.76 -4.08 -5.39
CA HIS A 161 -8.52 -3.64 -6.75
C HIS A 161 -9.37 -2.37 -6.98
N PRO A 162 -8.98 -1.41 -7.84
CA PRO A 162 -9.72 -0.16 -8.01
C PRO A 162 -11.23 -0.28 -8.29
N ARG A 163 -11.65 -1.43 -8.85
CA ARG A 163 -13.05 -1.71 -9.21
C ARG A 163 -13.73 -2.75 -8.32
N SER A 164 -13.01 -3.41 -7.41
CA SER A 164 -13.54 -4.55 -6.67
C SER A 164 -12.72 -4.86 -5.42
N THR A 165 -13.37 -5.37 -4.38
CA THR A 165 -12.69 -5.95 -3.22
C THR A 165 -13.20 -7.36 -3.00
N THR A 166 -12.29 -8.33 -2.81
CA THR A 166 -12.64 -9.72 -2.47
C THR A 166 -12.04 -10.08 -1.12
N SER A 167 -12.71 -10.95 -0.35
CA SER A 167 -12.27 -11.36 0.99
C SER A 167 -11.89 -12.83 1.00
N HIS A 168 -10.78 -13.16 1.65
CA HIS A 168 -10.24 -14.51 1.76
C HIS A 168 -9.85 -14.79 3.20
N THR A 169 -10.02 -16.03 3.65
CA THR A 169 -9.59 -16.47 4.98
C THR A 169 -8.09 -16.67 4.99
N VAL A 170 -7.44 -16.25 6.08
CA VAL A 170 -6.05 -16.59 6.37
C VAL A 170 -6.05 -17.79 7.32
N ASP A 171 -5.32 -18.84 6.97
CA ASP A 171 -5.25 -20.05 7.79
C ASP A 171 -4.40 -19.86 9.06
N ALA A 172 -4.38 -20.88 9.92
CA ALA A 172 -3.63 -20.85 11.18
C ALA A 172 -2.11 -20.70 11.00
N TYR A 173 -1.59 -20.93 9.79
CA TYR A 173 -0.18 -20.77 9.44
C TYR A 173 0.11 -19.43 8.74
N GLY A 174 -0.86 -18.52 8.71
CA GLY A 174 -0.73 -17.21 8.09
C GLY A 174 -0.82 -17.26 6.56
N THR A 175 -1.33 -18.34 5.96
CA THR A 175 -1.37 -18.53 4.51
C THR A 175 -2.76 -18.24 3.95
N PHE A 176 -2.84 -17.65 2.76
CA PHE A 176 -4.08 -17.47 2.02
C PHE A 176 -3.87 -17.67 0.51
N ILE A 177 -4.97 -17.93 -0.20
CA ILE A 177 -4.98 -18.07 -1.66
C ILE A 177 -6.12 -17.22 -2.22
N ALA A 178 -5.78 -16.27 -3.08
CA ALA A 178 -6.74 -15.49 -3.85
C ALA A 178 -6.59 -15.84 -5.34
N ARG A 179 -7.63 -16.47 -5.90
CA ARG A 179 -7.65 -16.86 -7.31
C ARG A 179 -8.35 -15.82 -8.18
N ALA A 180 -7.99 -15.79 -9.46
CA ALA A 180 -8.63 -14.93 -10.45
C ALA A 180 -8.68 -13.44 -10.06
N VAL A 181 -7.60 -12.95 -9.44
CA VAL A 181 -7.45 -11.54 -9.11
C VAL A 181 -7.27 -10.76 -10.43
N PRO A 182 -8.09 -9.72 -10.70
CA PRO A 182 -7.96 -8.94 -11.93
C PRO A 182 -6.55 -8.32 -12.05
N ARG A 183 -6.01 -8.29 -13.26
CA ARG A 183 -4.75 -7.59 -13.55
C ARG A 183 -4.89 -6.08 -13.32
N GLY A 184 -3.79 -5.45 -12.93
CA GLY A 184 -3.73 -4.04 -12.59
C GLY A 184 -3.33 -3.79 -11.14
N PRO A 185 -3.58 -2.58 -10.60
CA PRO A 185 -3.20 -2.24 -9.24
C PRO A 185 -3.95 -3.08 -8.21
N VAL A 186 -3.22 -3.70 -7.30
CA VAL A 186 -3.75 -4.49 -6.19
C VAL A 186 -3.08 -4.08 -4.88
N SER A 187 -3.87 -4.02 -3.81
CA SER A 187 -3.42 -3.83 -2.44
C SER A 187 -4.10 -4.85 -1.53
N LEU A 188 -3.40 -5.35 -0.53
CA LEU A 188 -3.98 -6.24 0.47
C LEU A 188 -4.33 -5.45 1.73
N LEU A 189 -5.44 -5.81 2.35
CA LEU A 189 -5.85 -5.30 3.65
C LEU A 189 -6.07 -6.48 4.60
N LEU A 190 -5.16 -6.62 5.55
CA LEU A 190 -5.13 -7.69 6.55
C LEU A 190 -5.90 -7.23 7.79
N ASP A 191 -6.94 -7.98 8.16
CA ASP A 191 -7.69 -7.73 9.38
C ASP A 191 -7.03 -8.47 10.55
N ARG A 192 -6.73 -7.72 11.61
CA ARG A 192 -6.12 -8.23 12.84
C ARG A 192 -7.14 -8.06 13.98
N PRO A 193 -7.49 -9.12 14.74
CA PRO A 193 -8.53 -9.04 15.75
C PRO A 193 -8.28 -8.01 16.86
N GLU A 194 -7.02 -7.79 17.23
CA GLU A 194 -6.63 -6.97 18.39
C GLU A 194 -5.80 -5.73 18.02
N ASP A 195 -5.50 -5.54 16.74
CA ASP A 195 -4.62 -4.48 16.25
C ASP A 195 -5.23 -3.72 15.08
N ALA A 196 -4.66 -2.55 14.77
CA ALA A 196 -4.99 -1.82 13.54
C ALA A 196 -4.79 -2.71 12.30
N PRO A 197 -5.65 -2.64 11.27
CA PRO A 197 -5.46 -3.42 10.06
C PRO A 197 -4.15 -3.01 9.36
N ILE A 198 -3.57 -3.92 8.59
CA ILE A 198 -2.37 -3.63 7.79
C ILE A 198 -2.77 -3.57 6.33
N ALA A 199 -2.49 -2.45 5.67
CA ALA A 199 -2.65 -2.30 4.22
C ALA A 199 -1.27 -2.41 3.56
N THR A 200 -1.13 -3.17 2.48
CA THR A 200 0.07 -3.06 1.64
C THR A 200 -0.03 -1.82 0.76
N GLU A 201 1.10 -1.29 0.32
CA GLU A 201 1.13 -0.41 -0.85
C GLU A 201 0.50 -1.09 -2.08
N TRP A 202 0.11 -0.26 -3.05
CA TRP A 202 -0.47 -0.73 -4.30
C TRP A 202 0.65 -1.23 -5.22
N LEU A 203 0.52 -2.47 -5.69
CA LEU A 203 1.42 -3.07 -6.65
C LEU A 203 0.66 -3.42 -7.94
N SER A 204 1.30 -3.34 -9.10
CA SER A 204 0.70 -3.78 -10.36
C SER A 204 0.91 -5.28 -10.56
N VAL A 205 -0.16 -6.04 -10.84
CA VAL A 205 -0.11 -7.48 -11.17
C VAL A 205 -0.59 -7.77 -12.59
#